data_AF-A0AAN8JAJ0-F1
#
_entry.id   AF-A0AAN8JAJ0-F1
#
_cell.length_a   1.000
_cell.length_b   1.000
_cell.length_c   1.000
_cell.angle_alpha   90.00
_cell.angle_beta   90.00
_cell.angle_gamma   90.00
#
_symmetry.space_group_name_H-M   'P 1'
#
loop_
_entity.id
_entity.type
_entity.pdbx_description
1 polymer ?
#
loop_
_entity_poly.entity_id
_entity_poly.type
_entity_poly.pdbx_seq_one_letter_code
_entity_poly.pdbx_strand_id
1 'polypeptide(L)'
;MEKLCYCCLLFWFIFVSLLTVQIKSDSPPMSDEKSKIQDGKLEGKISAEEKYKKLFQEHRGTQLNAVKTITSFGSYEQKYKLVEIMLKQLFAVLNEAKTNVTEWKFLPGDPFPENETMQHAVSKIFENTALFGDLVLRMPDIVHELYDRQREWQMALTWGTGFCNESRIFEGANSKLLNLMAQEVNILPKDDNFINPYSAESQREKEMMMELNEAEIKKLKKKEKKKIKRGPRLSSHTEL
;
A
#
# COMPACT_ATOMS: atom_id res chain seq x y z
N MET A 1 26.27 7.02 -35.97
CA MET A 1 25.42 5.81 -36.05
C MET A 1 26.38 4.64 -36.08
N GLU A 2 26.42 3.65 -35.19
CA GLU A 2 25.67 3.24 -34.01
C GLU A 2 26.69 2.48 -33.14
N LYS A 3 26.78 2.80 -31.85
CA LYS A 3 27.33 1.86 -30.86
C LYS A 3 26.25 1.68 -29.81
N LEU A 4 25.20 0.95 -30.17
CA LEU A 4 24.20 0.51 -29.21
C LEU A 4 24.90 -0.41 -28.21
N CYS A 5 24.82 0.01 -26.95
CA CYS A 5 25.47 -0.59 -25.80
C CYS A 5 24.86 -1.98 -25.52
N TYR A 6 25.66 -3.03 -25.75
CA TYR A 6 25.31 -4.43 -25.49
C TYR A 6 24.88 -4.70 -24.02
N CYS A 7 25.17 -3.79 -23.07
CA CYS A 7 24.67 -3.90 -21.69
C CYS A 7 23.14 -3.72 -21.57
N CYS A 8 22.49 -2.97 -22.47
CA CYS A 8 21.03 -2.78 -22.39
C CYS A 8 20.24 -4.01 -22.88
N LEU A 9 20.79 -4.74 -23.86
CA LEU A 9 20.16 -5.96 -24.40
C LEU A 9 20.31 -7.15 -23.46
N LEU A 10 21.42 -7.24 -22.71
CA LEU A 10 21.61 -8.29 -21.69
C LEU A 10 20.69 -8.08 -20.48
N PHE A 11 20.44 -6.84 -20.06
CA PHE A 11 19.44 -6.55 -19.03
C PHE A 11 18.01 -6.84 -19.50
N TRP A 12 17.69 -6.56 -20.77
CA TRP A 12 16.39 -6.91 -21.37
C TRP A 12 16.20 -8.44 -21.47
N PHE A 13 17.23 -9.20 -21.84
CA PHE A 13 17.17 -10.66 -21.86
C PHE A 13 17.03 -11.29 -20.47
N ILE A 14 17.68 -10.74 -19.43
CA ILE A 14 17.54 -11.23 -18.05
C ILE A 14 16.15 -10.88 -17.49
N PHE A 15 15.57 -9.74 -17.84
CA PHE A 15 14.23 -9.35 -17.40
C PHE A 15 13.09 -10.08 -18.15
N VAL A 16 13.26 -10.34 -19.45
CA VAL A 16 12.29 -11.12 -20.26
C VAL A 16 12.36 -12.61 -19.93
N SER A 17 13.53 -13.16 -19.61
CA SER A 17 13.65 -14.56 -19.16
C SER A 17 13.15 -14.80 -17.73
N LEU A 18 13.15 -13.78 -16.86
CA LEU A 18 12.48 -13.87 -15.56
C LEU A 18 10.94 -13.83 -15.67
N LEU A 19 10.39 -13.26 -16.75
CA LEU A 19 8.95 -13.15 -16.98
C LEU A 19 8.35 -14.29 -17.84
N THR A 20 9.17 -15.13 -18.49
CA THR A 20 8.69 -16.29 -19.26
C THR A 20 8.87 -17.64 -18.56
N VAL A 21 9.40 -17.67 -17.32
CA VAL A 21 9.63 -18.91 -16.54
C VAL A 21 8.53 -19.20 -15.50
N GLN A 22 7.30 -18.71 -15.66
CA GLN A 22 6.16 -19.23 -14.90
C GLN A 22 4.84 -19.34 -15.69
N ILE A 23 4.91 -19.91 -16.90
CA ILE A 23 3.77 -20.66 -17.43
C ILE A 23 4.27 -22.05 -17.86
N LYS A 24 4.46 -22.91 -16.86
CA LYS A 24 4.42 -24.35 -17.07
C LYS A 24 3.58 -24.95 -15.96
N SER A 25 2.40 -25.41 -16.35
CA SER A 25 1.56 -26.33 -15.61
C SER A 25 2.39 -27.52 -15.16
N ASP A 26 2.56 -27.67 -13.85
CA ASP A 26 2.79 -28.95 -13.20
C ASP A 26 2.34 -28.81 -11.75
N SER A 27 1.10 -29.23 -11.52
CA SER A 27 0.52 -29.40 -10.20
C SER A 27 1.23 -30.56 -9.50
N PRO A 28 1.89 -30.38 -8.35
CA PRO A 28 2.39 -31.51 -7.57
C PRO A 28 1.21 -32.27 -6.94
N PRO A 29 1.23 -33.61 -6.91
CA PRO A 29 0.18 -34.40 -6.32
C PRO A 29 0.15 -34.20 -4.80
N MET A 30 -1.05 -33.97 -4.30
CA MET A 30 -1.42 -33.87 -2.90
C MET A 30 -0.99 -35.14 -2.15
N SER A 31 0.01 -35.04 -1.28
CA SER A 31 0.34 -36.11 -0.33
C SER A 31 -0.57 -36.00 0.89
N ASP A 32 -1.37 -37.05 1.09
CA ASP A 32 -2.18 -37.28 2.29
C ASP A 32 -1.28 -37.37 3.53
N GLU A 33 -1.33 -36.36 4.40
CA GLU A 33 -0.87 -36.50 5.78
C GLU A 33 -2.01 -36.10 6.73
N LYS A 34 -2.72 -37.12 7.21
CA LYS A 34 -3.72 -37.02 8.26
C LYS A 34 -3.04 -36.64 9.58
N SER A 35 -3.03 -35.36 9.92
CA SER A 35 -2.90 -34.94 11.32
C SER A 35 -4.30 -34.85 11.94
N LYS A 36 -4.63 -35.86 12.76
CA LYS A 36 -5.77 -35.79 13.69
C LYS A 36 -5.45 -34.73 14.74
N ILE A 37 -6.15 -33.61 14.72
CA ILE A 37 -6.45 -32.84 15.92
C ILE A 37 -7.96 -32.69 15.96
N GLN A 38 -8.59 -33.52 16.80
CA GLN A 38 -9.94 -33.28 17.27
C GLN A 38 -9.84 -32.22 18.35
N ASP A 39 -10.43 -31.05 18.13
CA ASP A 39 -11.05 -30.26 19.18
C ASP A 39 -12.15 -29.41 18.56
N GLY A 40 -13.39 -29.73 18.94
CA GLY A 40 -14.60 -29.12 18.39
C GLY A 40 -14.70 -27.64 18.76
N LYS A 41 -14.78 -26.78 17.75
CA LYS A 41 -15.30 -25.42 17.86
C LYS A 41 -15.95 -25.07 16.52
N LEU A 42 -17.20 -24.60 16.57
CA LEU A 42 -18.03 -24.30 15.40
C LEU A 42 -17.25 -23.51 14.34
N GLU A 43 -16.84 -24.17 13.25
CA GLU A 43 -16.35 -23.49 12.05
C GLU A 43 -17.55 -22.88 11.34
N GLY A 44 -17.86 -21.63 11.69
CA GLY A 44 -18.65 -20.78 10.82
C GLY A 44 -17.95 -20.73 9.46
N LYS A 45 -18.64 -21.17 8.41
CA LYS A 45 -18.15 -21.19 7.03
C LYS A 45 -17.79 -19.75 6.63
N ILE A 46 -16.52 -19.37 6.73
CA ILE A 46 -16.04 -18.02 6.38
C ILE A 46 -16.40 -17.77 4.93
N SER A 47 -17.13 -16.68 4.66
CA SER A 47 -17.59 -16.31 3.32
C SER A 47 -16.39 -16.06 2.39
N ALA A 48 -16.53 -16.32 1.09
CA ALA A 48 -15.47 -16.04 0.10
C ALA A 48 -15.01 -14.57 0.16
N GLU A 49 -15.94 -13.65 0.39
CA GLU A 49 -15.68 -12.23 0.59
C GLU A 49 -14.83 -11.96 1.83
N GLU A 50 -15.14 -12.59 2.97
CA GLU A 50 -14.40 -12.40 4.22
C GLU A 50 -12.97 -12.93 4.13
N LYS A 51 -12.78 -14.06 3.41
CA LYS A 51 -11.44 -14.58 3.10
C LYS A 51 -10.67 -13.59 2.24
N TYR A 52 -11.31 -13.05 1.21
CA TYR A 52 -10.70 -12.06 0.34
C TYR A 52 -10.32 -10.78 1.09
N LYS A 53 -11.19 -10.26 1.96
CA LYS A 53 -10.90 -9.06 2.78
C LYS A 53 -9.62 -9.22 3.61
N LYS A 54 -9.38 -10.40 4.17
CA LYS A 54 -8.14 -10.70 4.91
C LYS A 54 -6.91 -10.68 4.00
N LEU A 55 -6.97 -11.39 2.87
CA LEU A 55 -5.87 -11.42 1.88
C LEU A 55 -5.57 -10.03 1.34
N PHE A 56 -6.60 -9.24 1.05
CA PHE A 56 -6.47 -7.86 0.62
C PHE A 56 -5.70 -7.04 1.65
N GLN A 57 -6.03 -7.13 2.94
CA GLN A 57 -5.31 -6.39 3.99
C GLN A 57 -3.82 -6.76 4.06
N GLU A 58 -3.48 -8.05 3.93
CA GLU A 58 -2.10 -8.52 3.92
C GLU A 58 -1.32 -8.00 2.69
N HIS A 59 -1.92 -8.10 1.50
CA HIS A 59 -1.36 -7.55 0.26
C HIS A 59 -1.14 -6.03 0.36
N ARG A 60 -2.11 -5.31 0.93
CA ARG A 60 -2.02 -3.85 1.15
C ARG A 60 -0.86 -3.49 2.08
N GLY A 61 -0.62 -4.28 3.13
CA GLY A 61 0.54 -4.09 4.00
C GLY A 61 1.87 -4.20 3.25
N THR A 62 2.01 -5.24 2.42
CA THR A 62 3.22 -5.47 1.60
C THR A 62 3.42 -4.38 0.55
N GLN A 63 2.37 -4.04 -0.20
CA GLN A 63 2.41 -2.98 -1.21
C GLN A 63 2.77 -1.63 -0.59
N LEU A 64 2.17 -1.29 0.54
CA LEU A 64 2.42 -0.03 1.23
C LEU A 64 3.88 0.08 1.69
N ASN A 65 4.46 -1.02 2.18
CA ASN A 65 5.86 -1.04 2.57
C ASN A 65 6.79 -0.88 1.36
N ALA A 66 6.47 -1.48 0.22
CA ALA A 66 7.21 -1.25 -1.02
C ALA A 66 7.15 0.23 -1.45
N VAL A 67 5.98 0.87 -1.42
CA VAL A 67 5.84 2.30 -1.75
C VAL A 67 6.65 3.19 -0.80
N LYS A 68 6.65 2.90 0.51
CA LYS A 68 7.49 3.64 1.47
C LYS A 68 8.97 3.53 1.10
N THR A 69 9.46 2.36 0.73
CA THR A 69 10.86 2.19 0.29
C THR A 69 11.20 3.05 -0.93
N ILE A 70 10.26 3.20 -1.86
CA ILE A 70 10.42 4.06 -3.05
C ILE A 70 10.59 5.53 -2.68
N THR A 71 9.89 6.03 -1.65
CA THR A 71 10.01 7.44 -1.25
C THR A 71 11.45 7.81 -0.86
N SER A 72 12.17 6.88 -0.22
CA SER A 72 13.57 6.99 0.17
C SER A 72 14.58 6.50 -0.87
N PHE A 73 14.13 6.01 -2.03
CA PHE A 73 15.02 5.38 -3.01
C PHE A 73 15.72 6.42 -3.89
N GLY A 74 17.04 6.32 -4.02
CA GLY A 74 17.79 7.00 -5.09
C GLY A 74 17.62 8.51 -5.18
N SER A 75 17.98 9.06 -6.34
CA SER A 75 17.77 10.47 -6.67
C SER A 75 16.32 10.75 -7.11
N TYR A 76 15.93 12.04 -7.15
CA TYR A 76 14.61 12.44 -7.64
C TYR A 76 14.33 11.91 -9.05
N GLU A 77 15.30 11.98 -9.96
CA GLU A 77 15.14 11.49 -11.34
C GLU A 77 14.89 9.97 -11.41
N GLN A 78 15.57 9.20 -10.55
CA GLN A 78 15.36 7.76 -10.46
C GLN A 78 13.97 7.42 -9.93
N LYS A 79 13.52 8.13 -8.89
CA LYS A 79 12.15 7.99 -8.36
C LYS A 79 11.12 8.35 -9.42
N TYR A 80 11.32 9.45 -10.13
CA TYR A 80 10.44 9.89 -11.20
C TYR A 80 10.25 8.80 -12.26
N LYS A 81 11.35 8.25 -12.79
CA LYS A 81 11.30 7.15 -13.79
C LYS A 81 10.63 5.89 -13.24
N LEU A 82 10.90 5.55 -11.99
CA LEU A 82 10.29 4.38 -11.36
C LEU A 82 8.77 4.56 -11.20
N VAL A 83 8.33 5.71 -10.67
CA VAL A 83 6.91 6.03 -10.51
C VAL A 83 6.21 6.09 -11.88
N GLU A 84 6.86 6.64 -12.90
CA GLU A 84 6.34 6.64 -14.27
C GLU A 84 6.05 5.23 -14.80
N ILE A 85 6.99 4.30 -14.64
CA ILE A 85 6.81 2.90 -15.05
C ILE A 85 5.67 2.26 -14.24
N MET A 86 5.63 2.50 -12.92
CA MET A 86 4.59 1.97 -12.05
C MET A 86 3.20 2.46 -12.45
N LEU A 87 3.03 3.76 -12.71
CA LEU A 87 1.74 4.33 -13.13
C LEU A 87 1.30 3.77 -14.48
N LYS A 88 2.21 3.65 -15.45
CA LYS A 88 1.91 3.03 -16.75
C LYS A 88 1.40 1.59 -16.58
N GLN A 89 2.08 0.79 -15.77
CA GLN A 89 1.67 -0.59 -15.51
C GLN A 89 0.35 -0.67 -14.74
N LEU A 90 0.18 0.18 -13.72
CA LEU A 90 -1.02 0.25 -12.89
C LEU A 90 -2.25 0.51 -13.75
N PHE A 91 -2.21 1.54 -14.58
CA PHE A 91 -3.35 1.89 -15.44
C PHE A 91 -3.57 0.90 -16.57
N ALA A 92 -2.54 0.23 -17.06
CA ALA A 92 -2.71 -0.88 -18.01
C ALA A 92 -3.50 -2.04 -17.37
N VAL A 93 -3.08 -2.49 -16.19
CA VAL A 93 -3.73 -3.58 -15.45
C VAL A 93 -5.15 -3.19 -15.01
N LEU A 94 -5.34 -1.97 -14.54
CA LEU A 94 -6.66 -1.47 -14.12
C LEU A 94 -7.66 -1.45 -15.29
N ASN A 95 -7.24 -1.01 -16.47
CA ASN A 95 -8.12 -0.96 -17.65
C ASN A 95 -8.43 -2.36 -18.21
N GLU A 96 -7.46 -3.27 -18.20
CA GLU A 96 -7.68 -4.68 -18.56
C GLU A 96 -8.71 -5.31 -17.61
N ALA A 97 -8.53 -5.14 -16.31
CA ALA A 97 -9.43 -5.68 -15.30
C ALA A 97 -10.84 -5.07 -15.39
N LYS A 98 -10.94 -3.75 -15.62
CA LYS A 98 -12.20 -3.05 -15.89
C LYS A 98 -12.94 -3.64 -17.08
N THR A 99 -12.23 -3.89 -18.17
CA THR A 99 -12.80 -4.47 -19.39
C THR A 99 -13.37 -5.85 -19.11
N ASN A 100 -12.58 -6.72 -18.46
CA ASN A 100 -13.02 -8.05 -18.07
C ASN A 100 -14.27 -8.00 -17.18
N VAL A 101 -14.26 -7.21 -16.10
CA VAL A 101 -15.42 -7.12 -15.19
C VAL A 101 -16.68 -6.61 -15.91
N THR A 102 -16.52 -5.68 -16.85
CA THR A 102 -17.63 -5.13 -17.66
C THR A 102 -18.19 -6.16 -18.63
N GLU A 103 -17.33 -6.94 -19.29
CA GLU A 103 -17.75 -8.01 -20.22
C GLU A 103 -18.57 -9.09 -19.50
N TRP A 104 -18.18 -9.42 -18.27
CA TRP A 104 -18.89 -10.36 -17.41
C TRP A 104 -20.13 -9.77 -16.73
N LYS A 105 -20.43 -8.48 -16.96
CA LYS A 105 -21.56 -7.72 -16.40
C LYS A 105 -21.63 -7.79 -14.88
N PHE A 106 -20.47 -7.90 -14.22
CA PHE A 106 -20.39 -7.93 -12.77
C PHE A 106 -20.50 -6.51 -12.21
N LEU A 107 -21.42 -6.31 -11.27
CA LEU A 107 -21.65 -5.03 -10.61
C LEU A 107 -20.92 -5.01 -9.26
N PRO A 108 -20.38 -3.86 -8.83
CA PRO A 108 -19.62 -3.77 -7.57
C PRO A 108 -20.42 -4.18 -6.33
N GLY A 109 -21.75 -4.10 -6.35
CA GLY A 109 -22.62 -4.56 -5.26
C GLY A 109 -23.00 -6.04 -5.29
N ASP A 110 -22.59 -6.78 -6.33
CA ASP A 110 -22.85 -8.22 -6.42
C ASP A 110 -22.02 -8.99 -5.37
N PRO A 111 -22.48 -10.19 -4.95
CA PRO A 111 -21.68 -11.06 -4.09
C PRO A 111 -20.30 -11.32 -4.69
N PHE A 112 -19.27 -11.36 -3.85
CA PHE A 112 -17.91 -11.59 -4.31
C PHE A 112 -17.83 -12.88 -5.15
N PRO A 113 -17.23 -12.84 -6.36
CA PRO A 113 -17.34 -13.92 -7.32
C PRO A 113 -16.68 -15.21 -6.81
N GLU A 114 -17.23 -16.37 -7.15
CA GLU A 114 -16.60 -17.68 -6.85
C GLU A 114 -15.63 -18.12 -7.95
N ASN A 115 -15.82 -17.62 -9.18
CA ASN A 115 -14.96 -17.93 -10.31
C ASN A 115 -13.58 -17.26 -10.15
N GLU A 116 -12.52 -18.05 -10.25
CA GLU A 116 -11.15 -17.59 -10.03
C GLU A 116 -10.75 -16.43 -10.97
N THR A 117 -11.10 -16.51 -12.26
CA THR A 117 -10.81 -15.45 -13.24
C THR A 117 -11.46 -14.13 -12.86
N MET A 118 -12.72 -14.18 -12.40
CA MET A 118 -13.45 -13.01 -11.94
C MET A 118 -12.89 -12.48 -10.61
N GLN A 119 -12.53 -13.35 -9.68
CA GLN A 119 -11.85 -12.96 -8.45
C GLN A 119 -10.55 -12.21 -8.74
N HIS A 120 -9.72 -12.73 -9.65
CA HIS A 120 -8.47 -12.07 -10.05
C HIS A 120 -8.73 -10.71 -10.69
N ALA A 121 -9.72 -10.59 -11.58
CA ALA A 121 -10.06 -9.31 -12.22
C ALA A 121 -10.55 -8.26 -11.20
N VAL A 122 -11.47 -8.65 -10.32
CA VAL A 122 -11.97 -7.78 -9.24
C VAL A 122 -10.84 -7.40 -8.28
N SER A 123 -9.97 -8.34 -7.93
CA SER A 123 -8.81 -8.10 -7.06
C SER A 123 -7.83 -7.10 -7.67
N LYS A 124 -7.54 -7.21 -8.98
CA LYS A 124 -6.71 -6.25 -9.71
C LYS A 124 -7.30 -4.84 -9.62
N ILE A 125 -8.62 -4.66 -9.71
CA ILE A 125 -9.24 -3.33 -9.58
C ILE A 125 -8.98 -2.75 -8.19
N PHE A 126 -9.26 -3.52 -7.13
CA PHE A 126 -9.10 -3.05 -5.75
C PHE A 126 -7.65 -2.74 -5.41
N GLU A 127 -6.72 -3.64 -5.75
CA GLU A 127 -5.31 -3.47 -5.45
C GLU A 127 -4.68 -2.30 -6.21
N ASN A 128 -4.96 -2.15 -7.51
CA ASN A 128 -4.39 -1.06 -8.30
C ASN A 128 -4.97 0.30 -7.91
N THR A 129 -6.27 0.37 -7.60
CA THR A 129 -6.89 1.61 -7.10
C THR A 129 -6.27 2.02 -5.76
N ALA A 130 -6.06 1.08 -4.84
CA ALA A 130 -5.45 1.36 -3.55
C ALA A 130 -3.95 1.72 -3.66
N LEU A 131 -3.22 1.05 -4.55
CA LEU A 131 -1.81 1.35 -4.83
C LEU A 131 -1.63 2.76 -5.39
N PHE A 132 -2.52 3.18 -6.31
CA PHE A 132 -2.52 4.56 -6.80
C PHE A 132 -2.70 5.55 -5.65
N GLY A 133 -3.63 5.27 -4.74
CA GLY A 133 -3.84 6.07 -3.53
C GLY A 133 -2.59 6.22 -2.66
N ASP A 134 -1.80 5.16 -2.51
CA ASP A 134 -0.54 5.27 -1.77
C ASP A 134 0.51 6.12 -2.46
N LEU A 135 0.60 6.01 -3.79
CA LEU A 135 1.56 6.75 -4.61
C LEU A 135 1.22 8.24 -4.60
N VAL A 136 -0.02 8.60 -4.93
CA VAL A 136 -0.42 10.01 -5.05
C VAL A 136 -0.31 10.75 -3.73
N LEU A 137 -0.72 10.12 -2.61
CA LEU A 137 -0.64 10.79 -1.33
C LEU A 137 0.81 11.01 -0.89
N ARG A 138 1.72 10.05 -1.13
CA ARG A 138 3.12 10.12 -0.64
C ARG A 138 4.09 10.84 -1.56
N MET A 139 3.81 10.86 -2.86
CA MET A 139 4.64 11.53 -3.86
C MET A 139 3.76 12.38 -4.78
N PRO A 140 2.99 13.33 -4.21
CA PRO A 140 2.00 14.10 -4.96
C PRO A 140 2.63 14.84 -6.14
N ASP A 141 3.79 15.47 -5.93
CA ASP A 141 4.47 16.25 -6.98
C ASP A 141 4.75 15.43 -8.24
N ILE A 142 5.35 14.25 -8.07
CA ILE A 142 5.70 13.35 -9.18
C ILE A 142 4.44 12.78 -9.84
N VAL A 143 3.48 12.34 -9.01
CA VAL A 143 2.28 11.68 -9.52
C VAL A 143 1.41 12.68 -10.29
N HIS A 144 1.18 13.89 -9.77
CA HIS A 144 0.41 14.92 -10.48
C HIS A 144 1.06 15.32 -11.80
N GLU A 145 2.40 15.44 -11.84
CA GLU A 145 3.11 15.76 -13.09
C GLU A 145 2.84 14.73 -14.21
N LEU A 146 2.72 13.45 -13.85
CA LEU A 146 2.51 12.32 -14.76
C LEU A 146 1.03 12.06 -15.05
N TYR A 147 0.17 12.08 -14.03
CA TYR A 147 -1.23 11.69 -14.08
C TYR A 147 -2.14 12.78 -14.64
N ASP A 148 -1.93 14.05 -14.28
CA ASP A 148 -2.86 15.13 -14.66
C ASP A 148 -2.90 15.38 -16.17
N ARG A 149 -1.86 14.95 -16.90
CA ARG A 149 -1.76 15.03 -18.36
C ARG A 149 -2.49 13.90 -19.09
N GLN A 150 -2.88 12.83 -18.38
CA GLN A 150 -3.42 11.60 -18.97
C GLN A 150 -4.91 11.45 -18.69
N ARG A 151 -5.75 11.99 -19.57
CA ARG A 151 -7.22 11.94 -19.42
C ARG A 151 -7.78 10.52 -19.31
N GLU A 152 -7.19 9.56 -20.02
CA GLU A 152 -7.61 8.15 -19.96
C GLU A 152 -7.34 7.53 -18.58
N TRP A 153 -6.25 7.93 -17.92
CA TRP A 153 -5.95 7.51 -16.54
C TRP A 153 -6.96 8.10 -15.56
N GLN A 154 -7.35 9.36 -15.76
CA GLN A 154 -8.37 10.01 -14.93
C GLN A 154 -9.73 9.32 -15.02
N MET A 155 -10.14 8.93 -16.23
CA MET A 155 -11.38 8.19 -16.45
C MET A 155 -11.33 6.79 -15.84
N ALA A 156 -10.20 6.09 -15.98
CA ALA A 156 -9.99 4.78 -15.38
C ALA A 156 -10.03 4.83 -13.85
N LEU A 157 -9.35 5.82 -13.25
CA LEU A 157 -9.33 6.00 -11.80
C LEU A 157 -10.70 6.38 -11.26
N THR A 158 -11.38 7.35 -11.89
CA THR A 158 -12.73 7.76 -11.46
C THR A 158 -13.68 6.57 -11.43
N TRP A 159 -13.62 5.73 -12.47
CA TRP A 159 -14.40 4.49 -12.52
C TRP A 159 -13.98 3.50 -11.43
N GLY A 160 -12.68 3.26 -11.25
CA GLY A 160 -12.15 2.34 -10.23
C GLY A 160 -12.51 2.76 -8.81
N THR A 161 -12.43 4.06 -8.52
CA THR A 161 -12.84 4.64 -7.24
C THR A 161 -14.33 4.45 -6.98
N GLY A 162 -15.19 4.68 -7.97
CA GLY A 162 -16.62 4.39 -7.87
C GLY A 162 -16.90 2.92 -7.59
N PHE A 163 -16.25 2.03 -8.35
CA PHE A 163 -16.36 0.58 -8.18
C PHE A 163 -15.94 0.13 -6.76
N CYS A 164 -14.84 0.68 -6.23
CA CYS A 164 -14.37 0.37 -4.87
C CYS A 164 -15.32 0.88 -3.77
N ASN A 165 -15.95 2.04 -3.96
CA ASN A 165 -16.89 2.59 -2.99
C ASN A 165 -18.18 1.75 -2.89
N GLU A 166 -18.67 1.26 -4.02
CA GLU A 166 -19.89 0.46 -4.07
C GLU A 166 -19.69 -0.98 -3.56
N SER A 167 -18.47 -1.52 -3.62
CA SER A 167 -18.18 -2.93 -3.30
C SER A 167 -18.08 -3.29 -1.82
N ARG A 168 -18.00 -2.30 -0.92
CA ARG A 168 -17.87 -2.50 0.54
C ARG A 168 -16.67 -3.38 0.96
N ILE A 169 -15.69 -3.57 0.08
CA ILE A 169 -14.41 -4.25 0.39
C ILE A 169 -13.48 -3.32 1.16
N PHE A 170 -13.51 -2.02 0.85
CA PHE A 170 -12.67 -1.01 1.48
C PHE A 170 -13.25 -0.64 2.84
N GLU A 171 -12.66 -1.19 3.90
CA GLU A 171 -13.05 -0.92 5.29
C GLU A 171 -11.95 -0.15 6.05
N GLY A 172 -12.35 0.60 7.08
CA GLY A 172 -11.46 1.28 8.01
C GLY A 172 -10.41 2.17 7.33
N ALA A 173 -9.12 1.83 7.51
CA ALA A 173 -8.01 2.60 6.97
C ALA A 173 -8.00 2.68 5.43
N ASN A 174 -8.45 1.62 4.74
CA ASN A 174 -8.49 1.61 3.28
C ASN A 174 -9.61 2.52 2.73
N SER A 175 -10.76 2.58 3.41
CA SER A 175 -11.82 3.54 3.06
C SER A 175 -11.34 4.98 3.21
N LYS A 176 -10.64 5.29 4.32
CA LYS A 176 -10.02 6.60 4.54
C LYS A 176 -8.98 6.93 3.46
N LEU A 177 -8.15 5.96 3.08
CA LEU A 177 -7.19 6.11 1.97
C LEU A 177 -7.90 6.48 0.67
N LEU A 178 -8.96 5.77 0.32
CA LEU A 178 -9.73 6.00 -0.90
C LEU A 178 -10.34 7.40 -0.93
N ASN A 179 -10.90 7.85 0.20
CA ASN A 179 -11.44 9.19 0.33
C ASN A 179 -10.35 10.28 0.19
N LEU A 180 -9.23 10.15 0.90
CA LEU A 180 -8.12 11.10 0.80
C LEU A 180 -7.54 11.18 -0.61
N MET A 181 -7.35 10.04 -1.27
CA MET A 181 -6.90 10.00 -2.66
C MET A 181 -7.91 10.70 -3.57
N ALA A 182 -9.20 10.39 -3.46
CA ALA A 182 -10.22 10.98 -4.30
C ALA A 182 -10.30 12.51 -4.15
N GLN A 183 -10.08 13.04 -2.94
CA GLN A 183 -9.95 14.47 -2.70
C GLN A 183 -8.65 15.03 -3.31
N GLU A 184 -7.51 14.36 -3.15
CA GLU A 184 -6.21 14.81 -3.67
C GLU A 184 -6.24 15.02 -5.19
N VAL A 185 -6.81 14.06 -5.92
CA VAL A 185 -6.94 14.12 -7.39
C VAL A 185 -8.21 14.84 -7.89
N ASN A 186 -8.99 15.46 -6.99
CA ASN A 186 -10.21 16.20 -7.31
C ASN A 186 -11.31 15.36 -7.99
N ILE A 187 -11.40 14.06 -7.69
CA ILE A 187 -12.58 13.25 -8.02
C ILE A 187 -13.74 13.65 -7.10
N LEU A 188 -13.43 13.90 -5.83
CA LEU A 188 -14.35 14.46 -4.84
C LEU A 188 -13.97 15.92 -4.55
N PRO A 189 -14.95 16.77 -4.20
CA PRO A 189 -14.64 18.09 -3.66
C PRO A 189 -13.76 17.93 -2.41
N LYS A 190 -12.76 18.81 -2.29
CA LYS A 190 -11.91 18.87 -1.10
C LYS A 190 -12.71 19.46 0.06
N ASP A 191 -12.62 18.83 1.22
CA ASP A 191 -13.13 19.41 2.45
C ASP A 191 -12.35 20.70 2.79
N ASP A 192 -12.98 21.67 3.46
CA ASP A 192 -12.33 22.95 3.84
C ASP A 192 -11.04 22.74 4.66
N ASN A 193 -10.98 21.63 5.41
CA ASN A 193 -9.84 21.23 6.24
C ASN A 193 -9.00 20.11 5.61
N PHE A 194 -9.13 19.86 4.31
CA PHE A 194 -8.37 18.81 3.64
C PHE A 194 -6.88 19.16 3.65
N ILE A 195 -6.10 18.29 4.28
CA ILE A 195 -4.64 18.35 4.30
C ILE A 195 -4.12 16.95 4.01
N ASN A 196 -3.35 16.81 2.92
CA ASN A 196 -2.68 15.56 2.61
C ASN A 196 -1.69 15.21 3.76
N PRO A 197 -1.90 14.10 4.51
CA PRO A 197 -1.08 13.76 5.67
C PRO A 197 0.40 13.50 5.36
N TYR A 198 0.74 13.31 4.09
CA TYR A 198 2.08 13.01 3.60
C TYR A 198 2.70 14.14 2.78
N SER A 199 2.04 15.30 2.70
CA SER A 199 2.67 16.49 2.13
C SER A 199 3.92 16.88 2.93
N ALA A 200 4.87 17.55 2.27
CA ALA A 200 6.10 18.01 2.91
C ALA A 200 5.83 18.94 4.12
N GLU A 201 4.74 19.68 4.10
CA GLU A 201 4.29 20.49 5.24
C GLU A 201 3.80 19.63 6.40
N SER A 202 2.87 18.70 6.14
CA SER A 202 2.35 17.77 7.15
C SER A 202 3.43 16.92 7.80
N GLN A 203 4.45 16.51 7.04
CA GLN A 203 5.57 15.73 7.57
C GLN A 203 6.43 16.58 8.50
N ARG A 204 6.75 17.83 8.13
CA ARG A 204 7.50 18.75 8.98
C ARG A 204 6.77 19.06 10.29
N GLU A 205 5.46 19.26 10.23
CA GLU A 205 4.65 19.50 11.43
C GLU A 205 4.66 18.28 12.37
N LYS A 206 4.53 17.07 11.82
CA LYS A 206 4.59 15.82 12.60
C LYS A 206 5.96 15.62 13.25
N GLU A 207 7.04 15.88 12.52
CA GLU A 207 8.41 15.81 13.04
C GLU A 207 8.61 16.77 14.21
N MET A 208 8.16 18.03 14.05
CA MET A 208 8.23 19.04 15.11
C MET A 208 7.42 18.62 16.35
N MET A 209 6.19 18.12 16.17
CA MET A 209 5.37 17.63 17.28
C MET A 209 5.99 16.43 17.99
N MET A 210 6.60 15.50 17.26
CA MET A 210 7.32 14.37 17.86
C MET A 210 8.53 14.84 18.67
N GLU A 211 9.30 15.80 18.15
CA GLU A 211 10.45 16.36 18.86
C GLU A 211 10.03 17.06 20.17
N LEU A 212 8.93 17.83 20.13
CA LEU A 212 8.36 18.46 21.32
C LEU A 212 7.92 17.42 22.37
N ASN A 213 7.20 16.38 21.94
CA ASN A 213 6.77 15.29 22.81
C ASN A 213 7.96 14.54 23.43
N GLU A 214 9.00 14.24 22.65
CA GLU A 214 10.21 13.62 23.16
C GLU A 214 10.94 14.51 24.17
N ALA A 215 11.02 15.81 23.91
CA ALA A 215 11.61 16.78 24.82
C ALA A 215 10.83 16.85 26.14
N GLU A 216 9.50 16.78 26.09
CA GLU A 216 8.64 16.73 27.26
C GLU A 216 8.82 15.44 28.08
N ILE A 217 8.85 14.29 27.42
CA ILE A 217 9.14 13.00 28.05
C ILE A 217 10.52 13.02 28.72
N LYS A 218 11.55 13.58 28.06
CA LYS A 218 12.91 13.74 28.64
C LYS A 218 12.89 14.67 29.86
N LYS A 219 12.12 15.76 29.84
CA LYS A 219 11.94 16.67 30.99
C LYS A 219 11.27 15.96 32.17
N LEU A 220 10.22 15.19 31.93
CA LEU A 220 9.52 14.40 32.98
C LEU A 220 10.46 13.37 33.61
N LYS A 221 11.19 12.58 32.80
CA LYS A 221 12.19 11.61 33.30
C LYS A 221 13.30 12.28 34.13
N LYS A 222 13.76 13.48 33.73
CA LYS A 222 14.76 14.26 34.50
C LYS A 222 14.19 14.77 35.82
N LYS A 223 12.90 15.15 35.87
CA LYS A 223 12.21 15.54 37.10
C LYS A 223 12.05 14.35 38.06
N GLU A 224 11.70 13.16 37.56
CA GLU A 224 11.62 11.94 38.39
C GLU A 224 12.98 11.52 38.96
N LYS A 225 14.05 11.51 38.16
CA LYS A 225 15.41 11.21 38.65
C LYS A 225 15.89 12.18 39.73
N LYS A 226 15.50 13.46 39.66
CA LYS A 226 15.82 14.47 40.68
C LYS A 226 15.04 14.29 41.99
N LYS A 227 13.87 13.65 41.95
CA LYS A 227 13.07 13.34 43.15
C LYS A 227 13.65 12.17 43.96
N ILE A 228 14.39 11.26 43.33
CA ILE A 228 15.14 10.18 44.02
C ILE A 228 16.46 10.76 44.56
N LYS A 229 16.42 11.60 45.59
CA LYS A 229 17.63 11.93 46.36
C LYS A 229 17.91 10.79 47.34
N ARG A 230 19.00 10.05 47.10
CA ARG A 230 19.51 9.02 48.01
C ARG A 230 19.87 9.68 49.35
N GLY A 231 19.36 9.10 50.44
CA GLY A 231 19.58 9.59 51.80
C GLY A 231 21.06 9.56 52.24
N PRO A 232 21.36 10.11 53.42
CA PRO A 232 22.73 10.29 53.89
C PRO A 232 23.50 8.96 53.85
N ARG A 233 24.63 8.94 53.13
CA ARG A 233 25.56 7.81 53.17
C ARG A 233 26.43 7.98 54.41
N LEU A 234 26.35 7.05 55.35
CA LEU A 234 27.32 6.90 56.42
C LEU A 234 28.68 6.63 55.77
N SER A 235 29.55 7.64 55.72
CA SER A 235 30.97 7.41 55.47
C SER A 235 31.54 6.75 56.72
N SER A 236 31.91 5.48 56.63
CA SER A 236 32.68 4.79 57.66
C SER A 236 34.05 5.48 57.76
N HIS A 237 34.18 6.44 58.67
CA HIS A 237 35.47 6.91 59.12
C HIS A 237 35.98 5.86 60.11
N THR A 238 36.87 4.99 59.63
CA THR A 238 37.66 4.13 60.50
C THR A 238 38.89 4.93 60.91
N GLU A 239 38.94 5.41 62.14
CA GLU A 239 40.18 5.77 62.82
C GLU A 239 40.54 4.67 63.83
N LEU A 240 41.84 4.34 63.82
CA LEU A 240 42.65 3.55 64.78
C LEU A 240 42.47 2.02 64.79
#